data_AF-A0A844GB03-F1
#
_entry.id   AF-A0A844GB03-F1
#
_cell.length_a   1.000
_cell.length_b   1.000
_cell.length_c   1.000
_cell.angle_alpha   90.00
_cell.angle_beta   90.00
_cell.angle_gamma   90.00
#
_symmetry.space_group_name_H-M   'P 1'
#
loop_
_entity.id
_entity.type
_entity.pdbx_description
1 polymer ?
#
loop_
_entity_poly.entity_id
_entity_poly.type
_entity_poly.pdbx_seq_one_letter_code
_entity_poly.pdbx_strand_id
1 'polypeptide(L)'
;MQNMARILGPDGQPIDIGLLKTTIATPTTTGVRQIIASASHGLDPELLGHMLRQAVNGDASAYLRLAEDMEEKYLHYGSELSTRKRALVGLELYVE
;
A
#
# COMPACT_ATOMS: atom_id res chain seq x y z
N MET A 1 -21.55 52.45 -3.07
CA MET A 1 -20.44 51.71 -2.42
C MET A 1 -20.66 50.23 -2.69
N GLN A 2 -19.87 49.61 -3.59
CA GLN A 2 -20.06 48.20 -3.92
C GLN A 2 -19.54 47.34 -2.76
N ASN A 3 -20.43 46.57 -2.13
CA ASN A 3 -20.07 45.61 -1.11
C ASN A 3 -19.49 44.38 -1.81
N MET A 4 -18.16 44.32 -1.98
CA MET A 4 -17.53 43.13 -2.56
C MET A 4 -17.74 41.95 -1.63
N ALA A 5 -18.38 40.89 -2.14
CA ALA A 5 -18.55 39.63 -1.42
C ALA A 5 -17.18 39.09 -1.00
N ARG A 6 -17.05 38.73 0.28
CA ARG A 6 -15.80 38.27 0.91
C ARG A 6 -15.96 36.83 1.34
N ILE A 7 -15.03 35.98 0.91
CA ILE A 7 -15.01 34.55 1.26
C ILE A 7 -14.35 34.40 2.63
N LEU A 8 -15.03 33.70 3.54
CA LEU A 8 -14.54 33.43 4.89
C LEU A 8 -14.03 31.99 5.00
N GLY A 9 -12.99 31.79 5.80
CA GLY A 9 -12.42 30.50 6.12
C GLY A 9 -13.20 29.77 7.21
N PRO A 10 -12.83 28.52 7.52
CA PRO A 10 -13.46 27.71 8.59
C PRO A 10 -13.36 28.33 9.99
N ASP A 11 -12.40 29.24 10.19
CA ASP A 11 -12.17 30.03 11.39
C ASP A 11 -12.99 31.34 11.43
N GLY A 12 -13.81 31.59 10.40
CA GLY A 12 -14.60 32.80 10.25
C GLY A 12 -13.79 34.03 9.82
N GLN A 13 -12.49 33.91 9.60
CA GLN A 13 -11.65 35.00 9.12
C GLN A 13 -11.66 35.07 7.59
N PRO A 14 -11.51 36.25 6.98
CA PRO A 14 -11.42 36.37 5.54
C PRO A 14 -10.20 35.62 4.99
N ILE A 15 -10.40 34.76 3.99
CA ILE A 15 -9.27 34.10 3.34
C ILE A 15 -8.54 35.11 2.44
N ASP A 16 -7.21 35.04 2.42
CA ASP A 16 -6.41 35.80 1.46
C ASP A 16 -6.48 35.13 0.09
N ILE A 17 -7.26 35.72 -0.81
CA ILE A 17 -7.48 35.22 -2.18
C ILE A 17 -6.18 35.27 -3.00
N GLY A 18 -5.21 36.13 -2.63
CA GLY A 18 -3.90 36.17 -3.26
C GLY A 18 -3.13 34.87 -3.08
N LEU A 19 -3.25 34.22 -1.92
CA LEU A 19 -2.62 32.93 -1.63
C LEU A 19 -3.15 31.80 -2.52
N LEU A 20 -4.41 31.85 -2.94
CA LEU A 20 -5.00 30.83 -3.83
C LEU A 20 -4.36 30.80 -5.23
N LYS A 21 -3.69 31.88 -5.62
CA LYS A 21 -2.96 31.97 -6.90
C LYS A 21 -1.52 31.48 -6.79
N THR A 22 -1.06 31.16 -5.57
CA THR A 22 0.29 30.66 -5.33
C THR A 22 0.31 29.14 -5.45
N THR A 23 1.31 28.60 -6.15
CA THR A 23 1.49 27.16 -6.28
C THR A 23 1.98 26.58 -4.95
N ILE A 24 1.09 25.91 -4.22
CA ILE A 24 1.41 25.26 -2.93
C ILE A 24 1.99 23.84 -3.08
N ALA A 25 1.83 23.23 -4.26
CA ALA A 25 2.37 21.92 -4.58
C ALA A 25 2.71 21.85 -6.06
N THR A 26 3.97 21.56 -6.38
CA THR A 26 4.41 21.21 -7.73
C THR A 26 4.41 19.67 -7.87
N PRO A 27 4.17 19.13 -9.07
CA PRO A 27 4.41 17.70 -9.32
C PRO A 27 5.89 17.43 -9.04
N THR A 28 6.18 16.74 -7.95
CA THR A 28 7.53 16.22 -7.72
C THR A 28 7.64 14.93 -8.52
N THR A 29 8.69 14.77 -9.32
CA THR A 29 8.95 13.57 -10.16
C THR A 29 8.87 12.26 -9.37
N THR A 30 9.00 12.34 -8.06
CA THR A 30 8.95 11.21 -7.14
C THR A 30 7.99 11.58 -6.02
N GLY A 31 6.70 11.26 -6.18
CA GLY A 31 5.93 10.93 -4.99
C GLY A 31 6.68 9.81 -4.28
N VAL A 32 6.91 9.89 -2.97
CA VAL A 32 7.56 8.83 -2.15
C VAL A 32 6.64 7.61 -2.02
N ARG A 33 5.79 7.35 -3.00
CA ARG A 33 5.35 6.00 -3.30
C ARG A 33 6.31 5.49 -4.35
N GLN A 34 7.41 4.91 -3.90
CA GLN A 34 7.99 3.83 -4.69
C GLN A 34 6.81 2.91 -4.98
N ILE A 35 6.47 2.72 -6.26
CA ILE A 35 5.73 1.54 -6.68
C ILE A 35 6.59 0.44 -6.09
N ILE A 36 6.17 -0.16 -4.98
CA ILE A 36 6.93 -1.21 -4.31
C ILE A 36 7.33 -2.16 -5.43
N ALA A 37 8.63 -2.23 -5.71
CA ALA A 37 9.11 -3.13 -6.73
C ALA A 37 8.62 -4.50 -6.30
N SER A 38 7.75 -5.07 -7.13
CA SER A 38 7.10 -6.31 -6.76
C SER A 38 8.19 -7.38 -6.68
N ALA A 39 8.20 -8.14 -5.59
CA ALA A 39 9.16 -9.22 -5.36
C ALA A 39 9.13 -10.28 -6.48
N SER A 40 8.05 -10.36 -7.26
CA SER A 40 7.96 -11.20 -8.45
C SER A 40 8.72 -10.66 -9.67
N HIS A 41 9.11 -9.38 -9.73
CA HIS A 41 9.84 -8.81 -10.86
C HIS A 41 11.31 -9.24 -10.83
N GLY A 42 11.78 -9.84 -11.92
CA GLY A 42 13.16 -10.35 -12.00
C GLY A 42 13.38 -11.59 -11.12
N LEU A 43 12.32 -12.29 -10.73
CA LEU A 43 12.43 -13.55 -10.00
C LEU A 43 13.08 -14.61 -10.90
N ASP A 44 14.21 -15.14 -10.44
CA ASP A 44 14.88 -16.29 -11.04
C ASP A 44 15.05 -17.42 -9.99
N PRO A 45 15.41 -18.63 -10.42
CA PRO A 45 15.55 -19.76 -9.50
C PRO A 45 16.62 -19.57 -8.42
N GLU A 46 17.69 -18.81 -8.69
CA GLU A 46 18.76 -18.55 -7.74
C GLU A 46 18.27 -17.64 -6.61
N LEU A 47 17.62 -16.54 -7.00
CA LEU A 47 17.00 -15.58 -6.10
C LEU A 47 15.90 -16.24 -5.24
N LEU A 48 15.04 -17.05 -5.87
CA LEU A 48 14.02 -17.82 -5.14
C LEU A 48 14.67 -18.77 -4.11
N GLY A 49 15.71 -19.50 -4.52
CA GLY A 49 16.45 -20.39 -3.62
C GLY A 49 17.07 -19.65 -2.44
N HIS A 50 17.58 -18.43 -2.67
CA HIS A 50 18.10 -17.57 -1.60
C HIS A 50 17.00 -17.15 -0.62
N MET A 51 15.86 -16.64 -1.12
CA MET A 51 14.72 -16.24 -0.29
C MET A 51 14.22 -17.40 0.59
N LEU A 52 14.11 -18.60 0.03
CA LEU A 52 13.65 -19.79 0.78
C LEU A 52 14.63 -20.18 1.88
N ARG A 53 15.96 -20.12 1.63
CA ARG A 53 16.97 -20.40 2.66
C ARG A 53 16.95 -19.37 3.77
N GLN A 54 16.78 -18.08 3.46
CA GLN A 54 16.66 -17.04 4.46
C GLN A 54 15.45 -17.25 5.37
N ALA A 55 14.29 -17.61 4.77
CA ALA A 55 13.07 -17.89 5.52
C ALA A 55 13.26 -19.05 6.51
N VAL A 56 13.92 -20.13 6.08
CA VAL A 56 14.26 -21.27 6.96
C VAL A 56 15.19 -20.85 8.11
N ASN A 57 16.08 -19.88 7.87
CA ASN A 57 17.03 -19.38 8.87
C ASN A 57 16.45 -18.26 9.75
N GLY A 58 15.15 -17.95 9.64
CA GLY A 58 14.46 -16.98 10.49
C GLY A 58 14.29 -15.58 9.88
N ASP A 59 14.79 -15.32 8.67
CA ASP A 59 14.49 -14.08 7.93
C ASP A 59 13.56 -14.37 6.75
N ALA A 60 12.25 -14.34 7.03
CA ALA A 60 11.23 -14.64 6.04
C ALA A 60 10.73 -13.43 5.26
N SER A 61 11.30 -12.23 5.47
CA SER A 61 10.74 -10.96 4.98
C SER A 61 10.55 -10.95 3.46
N ALA A 62 11.58 -11.35 2.71
CA ALA A 62 11.54 -11.39 1.25
C ALA A 62 10.59 -12.47 0.72
N TYR A 63 10.54 -13.63 1.37
CA TYR A 63 9.64 -14.72 1.02
C TYR A 63 8.17 -14.32 1.23
N LEU A 64 7.84 -13.69 2.36
CA LEU A 64 6.48 -13.23 2.65
C LEU A 64 6.03 -12.15 1.66
N ARG A 65 6.92 -11.23 1.27
CA ARG A 65 6.66 -10.24 0.22
C ARG A 65 6.32 -10.89 -1.12
N LEU A 66 7.05 -11.93 -1.50
CA LEU A 66 6.77 -12.70 -2.71
C LEU A 66 5.42 -13.43 -2.60
N ALA A 67 5.09 -13.97 -1.43
CA ALA A 67 3.81 -14.63 -1.19
C ALA A 67 2.63 -13.66 -1.31
N GLU A 68 2.75 -12.43 -0.78
CA GLU A 68 1.76 -11.35 -0.94
C GLU A 68 1.56 -11.00 -2.42
N ASP A 69 2.65 -10.76 -3.14
CA ASP A 69 2.63 -10.51 -4.58
C ASP A 69 1.90 -11.63 -5.36
N MET A 70 2.15 -12.89 -5.00
CA MET A 70 1.50 -14.05 -5.62
C MET A 70 0.00 -14.11 -5.29
N GLU A 71 -0.38 -13.79 -4.05
CA GLU A 71 -1.80 -13.73 -3.64
C GLU A 71 -2.55 -12.61 -4.41
N GLU A 72 -1.96 -11.44 -4.58
CA GLU A 72 -2.58 -10.30 -5.27
C GLU A 72 -2.67 -10.48 -6.78
N LYS A 73 -1.62 -11.05 -7.41
CA LYS A 73 -1.49 -11.08 -8.87
C LYS A 73 -2.01 -12.34 -9.52
N TYR A 74 -2.02 -13.48 -8.82
CA TYR A 74 -2.39 -14.76 -9.41
C TYR A 74 -3.75 -15.24 -8.88
N LEU A 75 -4.79 -14.97 -9.67
CA LEU A 75 -6.19 -15.11 -9.25
C LEU A 75 -6.57 -16.51 -8.75
N HIS A 76 -6.03 -17.57 -9.36
CA HIS A 76 -6.30 -18.95 -8.91
C HIS A 76 -5.71 -19.22 -7.53
N TYR A 77 -4.47 -18.78 -7.27
CA TYR A 77 -3.82 -18.92 -5.96
C TYR A 77 -4.54 -18.10 -4.89
N GLY A 78 -4.93 -16.86 -5.23
CA GLY A 78 -5.76 -16.02 -4.35
C GLY A 78 -7.12 -16.66 -4.02
N SER A 79 -7.77 -17.31 -4.99
CA SER A 79 -9.03 -18.06 -4.78
C SER A 79 -8.86 -19.24 -3.82
N GLU A 80 -7.82 -20.06 -4.03
CA GLU A 80 -7.51 -21.20 -3.18
C GLU A 80 -7.18 -20.78 -1.74
N LEU A 81 -6.34 -19.76 -1.57
CA LEU A 81 -5.99 -19.21 -0.26
C LEU A 81 -7.21 -18.63 0.46
N SER A 82 -8.04 -17.86 -0.25
CA SER A 82 -9.25 -17.26 0.32
C SER A 82 -10.22 -18.32 0.84
N THR A 83 -10.36 -19.44 0.13
CA THR A 83 -11.20 -20.57 0.55
C THR A 83 -10.69 -21.18 1.85
N ARG A 84 -9.38 -21.39 1.99
CA ARG A 84 -8.77 -21.92 3.21
C ARG A 84 -8.88 -20.94 4.39
N LYS A 85 -8.63 -19.64 4.15
CA LYS A 85 -8.79 -18.60 5.17
C LYS A 85 -10.23 -18.59 5.72
N ARG A 86 -11.24 -18.65 4.84
CA ARG A 86 -12.66 -18.71 5.26
C ARG A 86 -13.00 -19.98 6.03
N ALA A 87 -12.43 -21.13 5.64
CA ALA A 87 -12.64 -22.38 6.37
C ALA A 87 -12.15 -22.30 7.82
N LEU A 88 -11.04 -21.59 8.06
CA LEU A 88 -10.51 -21.36 9.41
C LEU A 88 -11.34 -20.37 10.22
N VAL A 89 -11.85 -19.30 9.60
CA VAL A 89 -12.68 -18.29 10.28
C VAL A 89 -13.95 -18.88 10.90
N GLY A 90 -14.46 -19.98 10.36
CA GLY A 90 -15.62 -20.68 10.91
C GLY A 90 -15.34 -21.57 12.12
N LEU A 91 -14.09 -21.73 12.54
CA LEU A 91 -13.72 -22.59 13.67
C LEU A 91 -13.86 -21.84 15.00
N GLU A 92 -14.26 -22.56 16.04
CA GLU A 92 -14.30 -22.03 17.40
C GLU A 92 -12.86 -21.86 17.91
N LEU A 93 -12.53 -20.64 18.36
CA LEU A 93 -11.21 -20.31 18.91
C LEU A 93 -11.09 -20.86 20.34
N TYR A 94 -10.06 -21.65 20.59
CA TYR A 94 -9.70 -22.18 21.90
C TYR A 94 -8.26 -21.80 22.26
N VAL A 95 -8.02 -21.42 23.50
CA VAL A 95 -6.68 -21.09 24.04
C VAL A 95 -6.49 -21.94 25.31
N GLU A 96 -5.36 -22.66 25.38
CA GLU A 96 -4.92 -23.45 26.54
C GLU A 96 -4.29 -22.59 27.65
#